data_AF-A0A1H7LD29-F1
#
_entry.id   AF-A0A1H7LD29-F1
#
_cell.length_a   1.000
_cell.length_b   1.000
_cell.length_c   1.000
_cell.angle_alpha   90.00
_cell.angle_beta   90.00
_cell.angle_gamma   90.00
#
_symmetry.space_group_name_H-M   'P 1'
#
loop_
_entity.id
_entity.type
_entity.pdbx_description
1 polymer ?
#
loop_
_entity_poly.entity_id
_entity_poly.type
_entity_poly.pdbx_seq_one_letter_code
_entity_poly.pdbx_strand_id
1 'polypeptide(L)' 'MGQVYAVTERVIEASPERVFDAVADYEKVRPTLLPSQYSEYQVREGGRGAGTVVHWKLQAT' A
#
# COMPACT_ATOMS: atom_id res chain seq x y z
N MET A 1 0.09 -26.64 -8.96
CA MET A 1 -0.80 -25.47 -8.77
C MET A 1 -0.14 -24.29 -9.49
N GLY A 2 -0.89 -23.51 -10.29
CA GLY A 2 -0.31 -22.40 -11.08
C GLY A 2 -0.37 -21.07 -10.32
N GLN A 3 0.60 -20.20 -10.56
CA GLN A 3 0.63 -18.84 -10.01
C GLN A 3 0.26 -17.83 -11.10
N VAL A 4 -0.64 -16.92 -10.80
CA VAL A 4 -1.04 -15.81 -11.68
C VAL A 4 -0.58 -14.51 -11.05
N TYR A 5 -0.13 -13.57 -11.88
CA TYR A 5 0.38 -12.26 -11.46
C TYR A 5 -0.37 -11.14 -12.16
N ALA A 6 -0.61 -10.04 -11.46
CA ALA A 6 -1.00 -8.76 -12.04
C ALA A 6 0.19 -7.79 -11.91
N VAL A 7 0.73 -7.33 -13.04
CA VAL A 7 1.90 -6.46 -13.10
C VAL A 7 1.50 -5.13 -13.74
N THR A 8 1.92 -4.02 -13.11
CA THR A 8 1.75 -2.66 -13.62
C THR A 8 2.99 -1.85 -13.30
N GLU A 9 3.32 -0.87 -14.15
CA GLU A 9 4.48 0.01 -14.00
C GLU A 9 4.06 1.45 -14.23
N ARG A 10 4.69 2.37 -13.48
CA ARG A 10 4.54 3.81 -13.68
C ARG A 10 5.79 4.56 -13.26
N VAL A 11 6.16 5.56 -14.05
CA VAL A 11 7.24 6.51 -13.72
C VAL A 11 6.70 7.60 -12.80
N ILE A 12 7.42 7.86 -11.70
CA ILE A 12 7.15 8.93 -10.76
C ILE A 12 8.35 9.88 -10.76
N GLU A 13 8.12 11.16 -11.02
CA GLU A 13 9.17 12.20 -11.03
C GLU A 13 9.57 12.58 -9.58
N ALA A 14 10.18 11.65 -8.86
CA ALA A 14 10.69 11.82 -7.51
C ALA A 14 11.96 10.97 -7.30
N SER A 15 12.72 11.27 -6.25
CA SER A 15 13.87 10.44 -5.91
C SER A 15 13.41 9.04 -5.46
N PRO A 16 14.20 7.98 -5.73
CA PRO A 16 13.85 6.63 -5.32
C PRO A 16 13.62 6.48 -3.82
N GLU A 17 14.40 7.19 -3.00
CA GLU A 17 14.31 7.17 -1.55
C GLU A 17 12.96 7.73 -1.08
N ARG A 18 12.52 8.85 -1.67
CA ARG A 18 11.22 9.45 -1.34
C ARG A 18 10.07 8.53 -1.72
N VAL A 19 10.15 7.88 -2.89
CA VAL A 19 9.11 6.92 -3.32
C VAL A 19 9.08 5.72 -2.37
N PHE A 20 10.25 5.18 -2.02
CA PHE A 20 10.35 4.06 -1.09
C PHE A 20 9.81 4.41 0.30
N ASP A 21 10.18 5.57 0.84
CA ASP A 21 9.66 6.07 2.12
C ASP A 21 8.15 6.26 2.12
N ALA A 22 7.58 6.72 1.00
CA ALA A 22 6.15 6.90 0.82
C ALA A 22 5.41 5.55 0.77
N VAL A 23 5.96 4.56 0.07
CA VAL A 23 5.38 3.21 0.00
C VAL A 23 5.49 2.46 1.33
N ALA A 24 6.58 2.67 2.06
CA ALA A 24 6.80 2.05 3.36
C ALA A 24 5.95 2.66 4.49
N ASP A 25 5.34 3.83 4.28
CA ASP A 25 4.53 4.53 5.28
C ASP A 25 3.05 4.12 5.20
N TYR A 26 2.67 3.19 6.09
CA TYR A 26 1.30 2.69 6.20
C TYR A 26 0.44 3.54 7.14
N GLU A 27 1.02 4.46 7.91
CA GLU A 27 0.26 5.27 8.87
C GLU A 27 -0.32 6.51 8.22
N LYS A 28 0.47 7.20 7.38
CA LYS A 28 0.14 8.53 6.87
C LYS A 28 -0.05 8.54 5.37
N VAL A 29 0.83 7.88 4.62
CA VAL A 29 0.79 7.95 3.17
C VAL A 29 -0.23 6.98 2.61
N ARG A 30 -0.13 5.70 2.96
CA ARG A 30 -0.99 4.65 2.40
C ARG A 30 -2.49 4.97 2.47
N PRO A 31 -3.08 5.45 3.59
CA PRO A 31 -4.52 5.75 3.66
C PRO A 31 -5.00 6.78 2.64
N THR A 32 -4.13 7.71 2.24
CA THR A 32 -4.46 8.80 1.29
C THR A 32 -4.42 8.37 -0.17
N LEU A 33 -3.77 7.23 -0.46
CA LEU A 33 -3.60 6.69 -1.81
C LEU A 33 -4.70 5.68 -2.19
N LEU A 34 -5.51 5.24 -1.24
CA LEU A 34 -6.46 4.15 -1.46
C LEU A 34 -7.69 4.62 -2.25
N PRO A 35 -8.03 3.94 -3.35
CA PRO A 35 -9.30 4.15 -4.04
C PRO A 35 -10.52 3.85 -3.16
N SER A 36 -11.70 4.34 -3.55
CA SER A 36 -12.95 4.22 -2.77
C SER A 36 -13.44 2.78 -2.55
N GLN A 37 -12.91 1.81 -3.28
CA GLN A 37 -13.19 0.38 -3.10
C GLN A 37 -12.57 -0.19 -1.80
N TYR A 38 -11.63 0.53 -1.20
CA TYR A 38 -11.01 0.15 0.07
C TYR A 38 -11.72 0.84 1.24
N SER A 39 -11.92 0.09 2.31
CA SER A 39 -12.54 0.56 3.56
C SER A 39 -11.90 -0.13 4.77
N GLU A 40 -12.29 0.30 5.97
CA GLU A 40 -11.82 -0.30 7.24
C GLU A 40 -10.29 -0.30 7.39
N TYR A 41 -9.60 0.72 6.88
CA TYR A 41 -8.14 0.77 6.96
C TYR A 41 -7.66 0.94 8.40
N GLN A 42 -6.79 0.03 8.86
CA GLN A 42 -6.23 0.07 10.21
C GLN A 42 -4.83 -0.56 10.24
N VAL A 43 -3.84 0.19 10.72
CA VAL A 43 -2.54 -0.39 11.11
C VAL A 43 -2.72 -1.09 12.45
N ARG A 44 -2.31 -2.37 12.52
CA ARG A 44 -2.43 -3.19 13.74
C ARG A 44 -1.09 -3.33 14.46
N GLU A 45 0.00 -3.45 13.72
CA GLU A 45 1.36 -3.57 14.27
C GLU A 45 2.36 -2.85 13.35
N GLY A 46 3.38 -2.24 13.94
CA GLY A 46 4.35 -1.44 13.19
C GLY A 46 3.70 -0.18 12.61
N GLY A 47 3.73 -0.05 11.28
CA GLY A 47 3.20 1.12 10.57
C GLY A 47 4.18 1.73 9.57
N ARG A 48 5.46 1.33 9.68
CA ARG A 48 6.50 1.74 8.73
C ARG A 48 7.43 0.57 8.40
N GLY A 49 7.49 0.22 7.13
CA GLY A 49 8.45 -0.76 6.62
C GLY A 49 8.22 -2.21 7.09
N ALA A 50 9.30 -2.99 7.14
CA ALA A 50 9.27 -4.42 7.38
C ALA A 50 8.60 -4.77 8.73
N GLY A 51 7.78 -5.82 8.73
CA GLY A 51 7.04 -6.27 9.91
C GLY A 51 5.72 -5.52 10.17
N THR A 52 5.35 -4.54 9.33
CA THR A 52 4.06 -3.85 9.45
C THR A 52 2.89 -4.77 9.11
N VAL A 53 1.87 -4.79 9.98
CA VAL A 53 0.61 -5.53 9.79
C VAL A 53 -0.54 -4.55 9.66
N VAL A 54 -1.31 -4.67 8.57
CA VAL A 54 -2.42 -3.76 8.25
C VAL A 54 -3.67 -4.55 7.89
N HIS A 55 -4.81 -4.04 8.33
CA HIS A 55 -6.15 -4.50 7.95
C HIS A 55 -6.79 -3.51 7.00
N TRP A 56 -7.52 -4.04 6.01
CA TRP A 56 -8.48 -3.30 5.19
C TRP A 56 -9.50 -4.27 4.60
N LYS A 57 -10.59 -3.73 4.10
CA LYS A 57 -11.58 -4.43 3.29
C LYS A 57 -11.54 -3.91 1.86
N LEU A 58 -11.47 -4.81 0.89
CA LEU A 58 -11.56 -4.50 -0.54
C LEU A 58 -12.87 -5.05 -1.10
N GLN A 59 -13.68 -4.18 -1.70
CA GLN A 59 -14.90 -4.55 -2.40
C GLN A 59 -14.73 -4.28 -3.90
N ALA A 60 -14.47 -5.35 -4.66
CA ALA A 60 -14.46 -5.31 -6.12
C ALA A 60 -15.78 -5.89 -6.64
N THR A 61 -16.40 -5.18 -7.59
CA THR A 61 -17.61 -5.62 -8.31
C THR A 61 -17.29 -6.62 -9.40
#